data_AF-A0A1E4Q6U7-F1
#
_entry.id   AF-A0A1E4Q6U7-F1
#
_cell.length_a   1.000
_cell.length_b   1.000
_cell.length_c   1.000
_cell.angle_alpha   90.00
_cell.angle_beta   90.00
_cell.angle_gamma   90.00
#
_symmetry.space_group_name_H-M   'P 1'
#
loop_
_entity.id
_entity.type
_entity.pdbx_description
1 polymer ?
#
loop_
_entity_poly.entity_id
_entity_poly.type
_entity_poly.pdbx_seq_one_letter_code
_entity_poly.pdbx_strand_id
1 'polypeptide(L)'
;MNHPLPPIVRTAERLLREIEQAVRGFARYHKYTLGTDLRQQAMTVVRVCHRAWRDRPRQAHWVDQLRWAIDEIKLSLQMGSQLRAFTSFRQFEMLIRLAEDLGRQAGGWWRQLQVPKGQNPACDASPERAQILSTRDASFAGANP
;
A
#
# COMPACT_ATOMS: atom_id res chain seq x y z
N MET A 1 -4.47 -12.62 -22.20
CA MET A 1 -5.11 -11.83 -21.12
C MET A 1 -4.10 -10.83 -20.58
N ASN A 2 -4.04 -9.61 -21.14
CA ASN A 2 -3.06 -8.59 -20.75
C ASN A 2 -3.77 -7.47 -19.98
N HIS A 3 -4.28 -7.77 -18.78
CA HIS A 3 -4.73 -6.72 -17.88
C HIS A 3 -3.49 -6.13 -17.19
N PRO A 4 -3.29 -4.81 -17.19
CA PRO A 4 -2.15 -4.20 -16.52
C PRO A 4 -2.20 -4.55 -15.04
N LEU A 5 -1.24 -5.36 -14.58
CA LEU A 5 -1.10 -5.71 -13.17
C LEU A 5 -0.81 -4.44 -12.35
N PRO A 6 -1.42 -4.29 -11.17
CA PRO A 6 -1.17 -3.14 -10.31
C PRO A 6 0.31 -3.13 -9.86
N PRO A 7 0.87 -1.95 -9.56
CA PRO A 7 2.28 -1.79 -9.21
C PRO A 7 2.71 -2.70 -8.04
N ILE A 8 1.85 -2.88 -7.03
CA ILE A 8 2.14 -3.75 -5.89
C ILE A 8 2.38 -5.22 -6.28
N VAL A 9 1.61 -5.74 -7.24
CA VAL A 9 1.78 -7.11 -7.74
C VAL A 9 3.11 -7.22 -8.48
N ARG A 10 3.48 -6.22 -9.29
CA ARG A 10 4.77 -6.20 -9.99
C ARG A 10 5.95 -6.14 -9.02
N THR A 11 5.83 -5.38 -7.94
CA THR A 11 6.84 -5.33 -6.86
C THR A 11 6.96 -6.69 -6.16
N ALA A 12 5.85 -7.36 -5.84
CA ALA A 12 5.85 -8.69 -5.24
C ALA A 12 6.52 -9.74 -6.16
N GLU A 13 6.19 -9.74 -7.45
CA GLU A 13 6.81 -10.65 -8.43
C GLU A 13 8.29 -10.36 -8.63
N ARG A 14 8.70 -9.08 -8.58
CA ARG A 14 10.12 -8.71 -8.59
C ARG A 14 10.83 -9.25 -7.35
N LEU A 15 10.27 -9.06 -6.16
CA LEU A 15 10.85 -9.57 -4.91
C LEU A 15 11.06 -11.09 -4.99
N LEU A 16 10.09 -11.85 -5.49
CA LEU A 16 10.23 -13.29 -5.70
C LEU A 16 11.41 -13.64 -6.61
N ARG A 17 11.53 -12.99 -7.77
CA ARG A 17 12.63 -13.25 -8.72
C ARG A 17 14.00 -12.95 -8.11
N GLU A 18 14.12 -11.84 -7.38
CA GLU A 18 15.37 -11.46 -6.73
C GLU A 18 15.75 -12.42 -5.59
N ILE A 19 14.76 -12.90 -4.83
CA ILE A 19 14.98 -13.93 -3.80
C ILE A 19 15.45 -15.24 -4.43
N GLU A 20 14.80 -15.70 -5.50
CA GLU A 20 15.23 -16.90 -6.22
C GLU A 20 16.69 -16.79 -6.69
N GLN A 21 17.06 -15.62 -7.23
CA GLN A 21 18.44 -15.36 -7.66
C GLN A 21 19.42 -15.31 -6.49
N ALA A 22 19.05 -14.73 -5.35
CA ALA A 22 19.89 -14.70 -4.17
C ALA A 22 20.14 -16.10 -3.59
N VAL A 23 19.08 -16.91 -3.46
CA VAL A 23 19.19 -18.24 -2.87
C VAL A 23 19.93 -19.23 -3.78
N ARG A 24 20.09 -18.95 -5.07
CA ARG A 24 21.01 -19.72 -5.94
C ARG A 24 22.45 -19.67 -5.44
N GLY A 25 22.88 -18.55 -4.85
CA GLY A 25 24.23 -18.35 -4.31
C GLY A 25 24.44 -18.86 -2.89
N PHE A 26 23.42 -19.39 -2.22
CA PHE A 26 23.54 -19.86 -0.85
C PHE A 26 24.37 -21.14 -0.77
N ALA A 27 25.21 -21.25 0.26
CA ALA A 27 25.89 -22.50 0.61
C ALA A 27 24.86 -23.61 0.85
N ARG A 28 25.23 -24.86 0.53
CA ARG A 28 24.35 -26.04 0.64
C ARG A 28 23.67 -26.13 2.01
N TYR A 29 24.39 -25.80 3.07
CA TYR A 29 23.93 -25.82 4.46
C TYR A 29 22.70 -24.91 4.71
N HIS A 30 22.70 -23.68 4.18
CA HIS A 30 21.58 -22.74 4.35
C HIS A 30 20.53 -22.85 3.26
N LYS A 31 20.88 -23.44 2.11
CA LYS A 31 20.01 -23.49 0.92
C LYS A 31 18.75 -24.32 1.14
N TYR A 32 18.83 -25.40 1.91
CA TYR A 32 17.70 -26.32 2.12
C TYR A 32 16.82 -25.97 3.31
N THR A 33 17.29 -25.11 4.21
CA THR A 33 16.53 -24.58 5.34
C THR A 33 16.02 -23.19 4.97
N LEU A 34 16.75 -22.14 5.34
CA LEU A 34 16.40 -20.75 5.09
C LEU A 34 16.11 -20.46 3.61
N GLY A 35 16.88 -21.06 2.71
CA GLY A 35 16.67 -20.89 1.29
C GLY A 35 15.35 -21.47 0.77
N THR A 36 14.85 -22.53 1.39
CA THR A 36 13.54 -23.10 1.08
C THR A 36 12.44 -22.18 1.64
N ASP A 37 12.59 -21.75 2.89
CA ASP A 37 11.62 -20.89 3.57
C ASP A 37 11.43 -19.56 2.84
N LEU A 38 12.52 -18.89 2.45
CA LEU A 38 12.46 -17.63 1.71
C LEU A 38 11.70 -17.76 0.38
N ARG A 39 11.89 -18.86 -0.35
CA ARG A 39 11.16 -19.11 -1.60
C ARG A 39 9.68 -19.34 -1.36
N GLN A 40 9.35 -20.14 -0.34
CA GLN A 40 7.97 -20.42 0.02
C GLN A 40 7.25 -19.14 0.49
N GLN A 41 7.89 -18.34 1.35
CA GLN A 41 7.38 -17.05 1.79
C GLN A 41 7.20 -16.07 0.62
N ALA A 42 8.19 -15.96 -0.27
CA ALA A 42 8.08 -15.10 -1.46
C ALA A 42 6.92 -15.52 -2.39
N MET A 43 6.75 -16.83 -2.59
CA MET A 43 5.64 -17.39 -3.35
C MET A 43 4.29 -17.09 -2.66
N THR A 44 4.21 -17.20 -1.34
CA THR A 44 3.04 -16.84 -0.55
C THR A 44 2.69 -15.36 -0.71
N VAL A 45 3.66 -14.45 -0.60
CA VAL A 45 3.47 -13.01 -0.81
C VAL A 45 2.85 -12.74 -2.19
N VAL A 46 3.38 -13.34 -3.26
CA VAL A 46 2.83 -13.19 -4.62
C VAL A 46 1.40 -13.71 -4.69
N ARG A 47 1.13 -14.92 -4.16
CA ARG A 47 -0.20 -15.53 -4.18
C ARG A 47 -1.23 -14.70 -3.43
N VAL A 48 -0.90 -14.24 -2.22
CA VAL A 48 -1.79 -13.43 -1.39
C VAL A 48 -2.04 -12.06 -2.04
N CYS A 49 -1.00 -11.44 -2.63
CA CYS A 49 -1.16 -10.19 -3.37
C CYS A 49 -2.12 -10.34 -4.57
N HIS A 50 -1.97 -11.41 -5.35
CA HIS A 50 -2.88 -11.73 -6.45
C HIS A 50 -4.32 -12.01 -5.97
N ARG A 51 -4.49 -12.64 -4.80
CA ARG A 51 -5.81 -12.85 -4.17
C ARG A 51 -6.43 -11.54 -3.73
N ALA A 52 -5.67 -10.67 -3.05
CA ALA A 52 -6.12 -9.35 -2.63
C ALA A 52 -6.61 -8.49 -3.79
N TRP A 53 -5.95 -8.60 -4.95
CA TRP A 53 -6.35 -7.86 -6.15
C TRP A 53 -7.65 -8.39 -6.77
N ARG A 54 -7.82 -9.71 -6.83
CA ARG A 54 -8.95 -10.37 -7.50
C ARG A 54 -10.21 -10.44 -6.63
N ASP A 55 -10.06 -10.77 -5.35
CA ASP A 55 -11.17 -10.95 -4.42
C ASP A 55 -11.52 -9.63 -3.74
N ARG A 56 -12.33 -8.81 -4.44
CA ARG A 56 -12.78 -7.50 -3.96
C ARG A 56 -13.60 -7.56 -2.66
N PRO A 57 -14.54 -8.50 -2.48
CA PRO A 57 -15.32 -8.60 -1.24
C PRO A 57 -14.48 -8.83 0.01
N ARG A 58 -13.45 -9.69 -0.08
CA ARG A 58 -12.54 -9.99 1.04
C ARG A 58 -11.21 -9.27 0.94
N GLN A 59 -11.16 -8.16 0.19
CA GLN A 59 -9.91 -7.47 -0.11
C GLN A 59 -9.18 -7.01 1.16
N ALA A 60 -9.90 -6.46 2.15
CA ALA A 60 -9.31 -6.07 3.42
C ALA A 60 -8.61 -7.26 4.10
N HIS A 61 -9.30 -8.39 4.25
CA HIS A 61 -8.72 -9.61 4.82
C HIS A 61 -7.43 -10.03 4.08
N TRP A 62 -7.44 -10.07 2.75
CA TRP A 62 -6.27 -10.46 1.98
C TRP A 62 -5.11 -9.45 2.06
N VAL A 63 -5.40 -8.14 2.16
CA VAL A 63 -4.38 -7.12 2.36
C VAL A 63 -3.76 -7.24 3.75
N ASP A 64 -4.52 -7.60 4.78
CA ASP A 64 -3.96 -7.87 6.10
C ASP A 64 -3.05 -9.11 6.09
N GLN A 65 -3.51 -10.20 5.47
CA GLN A 65 -2.66 -11.39 5.25
C GLN A 65 -1.39 -11.08 4.46
N LEU A 66 -1.47 -10.16 3.49
CA LEU A 66 -0.30 -9.72 2.72
C LEU A 66 0.70 -9.01 3.62
N ARG A 67 0.25 -8.17 4.57
CA ARG A 67 1.13 -7.48 5.52
C ARG A 67 1.87 -8.47 6.40
N TRP A 68 1.17 -9.44 6.98
CA TRP A 68 1.79 -10.52 7.76
C TRP A 68 2.84 -11.29 6.96
N ALA A 69 2.52 -11.70 5.73
CA ALA A 69 3.46 -12.40 4.86
C ALA A 69 4.70 -11.55 4.51
N ILE A 70 4.55 -10.23 4.38
CA ILE A 70 5.66 -9.30 4.15
C ILE A 70 6.55 -9.17 5.40
N ASP A 71 5.97 -9.18 6.59
CA ASP A 71 6.76 -9.07 7.81
C ASP A 71 7.50 -10.39 8.11
N GLU A 72 6.88 -11.54 7.84
CA GLU A 72 7.54 -12.85 7.91
C GLU A 72 8.74 -12.95 6.96
N ILE A 73 8.61 -12.49 5.70
CA ILE A 73 9.73 -12.57 4.76
C ILE A 73 10.86 -11.61 5.15
N LYS A 74 10.56 -10.43 5.70
CA LYS A 74 11.58 -9.50 6.23
C LYS A 74 12.34 -10.14 7.39
N LEU A 75 11.66 -10.84 8.30
CA LEU A 75 12.29 -11.56 9.40
C LEU A 75 13.26 -12.61 8.86
N SER A 76 12.85 -13.44 7.90
CA SER A 76 13.73 -14.42 7.26
C SER A 76 14.93 -13.78 6.55
N LEU A 77 14.73 -12.63 5.88
CA LEU A 77 15.84 -11.88 5.28
C LEU A 77 16.84 -11.40 6.34
N GLN A 78 16.37 -10.91 7.48
CA GLN A 78 17.23 -10.49 8.60
C GLN A 78 18.03 -11.68 9.16
N MET A 79 17.38 -12.83 9.36
CA MET A 79 18.05 -14.06 9.79
C MET A 79 19.12 -14.49 8.77
N GLY A 80 18.84 -14.40 7.48
CA GLY A 80 19.82 -14.68 6.43
C GLY A 80 21.05 -13.76 6.46
N SER A 81 20.85 -12.50 6.85
CA SER A 81 21.94 -11.53 7.00
C SER A 81 22.83 -11.88 8.20
N GLN A 82 22.22 -12.20 9.34
CA GLN A 82 22.95 -12.63 10.55
C GLN A 82 23.74 -13.92 10.31
N LEU A 83 23.18 -14.86 9.55
CA LEU A 83 23.84 -16.10 9.15
C LEU A 83 24.87 -15.92 8.01
N ARG A 84 25.05 -14.69 7.49
CA ARG A 84 25.91 -14.39 6.33
C ARG A 84 25.61 -15.29 5.12
N ALA A 85 24.34 -15.63 4.92
CA ALA A 85 23.90 -16.54 3.85
C ALA A 85 23.94 -15.88 2.46
N PHE A 86 23.79 -14.56 2.40
CA PHE A 86 23.84 -13.78 1.16
C PHE A 86 25.26 -13.65 0.63
N THR A 87 25.41 -13.58 -0.69
CA THR A 87 26.72 -13.43 -1.35
C THR A 87 27.42 -12.13 -0.96
N SER A 88 26.66 -11.08 -0.68
CA SER A 88 27.18 -9.80 -0.20
C SER A 88 26.12 -9.05 0.61
N PHE A 89 26.56 -8.13 1.48
CA PHE A 89 25.66 -7.24 2.20
C PHE A 89 24.78 -6.41 1.26
N ARG A 90 25.30 -6.00 0.10
CA ARG A 90 24.54 -5.27 -0.93
C ARG A 90 23.36 -6.07 -1.48
N GLN A 91 23.50 -7.39 -1.61
CA GLN A 91 22.39 -8.25 -2.05
C GLN A 91 21.28 -8.29 -1.00
N PHE A 92 21.64 -8.43 0.28
CA PHE A 92 20.69 -8.32 1.39
C PHE A 92 20.00 -6.94 1.41
N GLU A 93 20.77 -5.86 1.31
CA GLU A 93 20.25 -4.49 1.33
C GLU A 93 19.25 -4.23 0.20
N MET A 94 19.53 -4.72 -1.01
CA MET A 94 18.60 -4.63 -2.13
C MET A 94 17.29 -5.37 -1.84
N LEU A 95 17.36 -6.60 -1.29
CA LEU A 95 16.17 -7.39 -0.97
C LEU A 95 15.33 -6.78 0.15
N ILE A 96 15.95 -6.29 1.22
CA ILE A 96 15.21 -5.70 2.34
C ILE A 96 14.53 -4.39 1.92
N ARG A 97 15.19 -3.55 1.10
CA ARG A 97 14.58 -2.33 0.53
C ARG A 97 13.38 -2.67 -0.36
N LEU A 98 13.48 -3.72 -1.19
CA LEU A 98 12.33 -4.18 -1.98
C LEU A 98 11.17 -4.67 -1.10
N ALA A 99 11.46 -5.37 -0.01
CA ALA A 99 10.44 -5.83 0.94
C ALA A 99 9.80 -4.65 1.73
N GLU A 100 10.58 -3.63 2.08
CA GLU A 100 10.10 -2.39 2.69
C GLU A 100 9.21 -1.59 1.73
N ASP A 101 9.61 -1.46 0.47
CA ASP A 101 8.82 -0.80 -0.57
C ASP A 101 7.47 -1.51 -0.79
N LEU A 102 7.49 -2.84 -0.79
CA LEU A 102 6.28 -3.65 -0.85
C LEU A 102 5.40 -3.44 0.38
N GLY A 103 5.99 -3.41 1.57
CA GLY A 103 5.30 -3.12 2.83
C GLY A 103 4.65 -1.74 2.85
N ARG A 104 5.32 -0.71 2.31
CA ARG A 104 4.79 0.66 2.19
C ARG A 104 3.57 0.69 1.26
N GLN A 105 3.64 -0.01 0.13
CA GLN A 105 2.52 -0.14 -0.80
C GLN A 105 1.34 -0.88 -0.16
N ALA A 106 1.58 -1.99 0.52
CA ALA A 106 0.55 -2.74 1.23
C ALA A 106 -0.10 -1.93 2.36
N GLY A 107 0.68 -1.19 3.15
CA GLY A 107 0.17 -0.32 4.22
C GLY A 107 -0.58 0.90 3.70
N GLY A 108 -0.17 1.46 2.55
CA GLY A 108 -0.95 2.49 1.84
C GLY A 108 -2.30 1.96 1.37
N TRP A 109 -2.31 0.76 0.77
CA TRP A 109 -3.53 0.10 0.33
C TRP A 109 -4.46 -0.22 1.50
N TRP A 110 -3.92 -0.75 2.61
CA TRP A 110 -4.70 -1.01 3.83
C TRP A 110 -5.41 0.24 4.36
N ARG A 111 -4.70 1.38 4.45
CA ARG A 111 -5.30 2.66 4.88
C ARG A 111 -6.42 3.11 3.95
N GLN A 112 -6.27 2.94 2.64
CA GLN A 112 -7.32 3.26 1.67
C GLN A 112 -8.58 2.40 1.82
N LEU A 113 -8.44 1.17 2.33
CA LEU A 113 -9.58 0.29 2.59
C LEU A 113 -10.27 0.59 3.93
N GLN A 114 -9.54 1.15 4.89
CA GLN A 114 -10.05 1.48 6.22
C GLN A 114 -10.73 2.85 6.29
N VAL A 115 -10.31 3.82 5.46
CA VAL A 115 -11.00 5.11 5.38
C VAL A 115 -12.39 4.90 4.75
N PRO A 116 -13.49 5.16 5.47
CA PRO A 116 -14.81 5.10 4.87
C PRO A 116 -14.88 6.08 3.71
N LYS A 117 -15.30 5.62 2.52
CA LYS A 117 -15.73 6.51 1.43
C LYS A 117 -17.02 7.22 1.87
N GLY A 118 -16.90 8.28 2.65
CA GLY A 118 -18.05 8.98 3.19
C GLY A 118 -17.68 9.97 4.27
N GLN A 119 -16.94 11.02 3.88
CA GLN A 119 -16.93 12.33 4.55
C GLN A 119 -16.16 13.31 3.64
N ASN A 120 -16.71 13.56 2.46
CA ASN A 120 -16.66 14.92 1.96
C ASN A 120 -17.75 15.63 2.79
N PRO A 121 -17.43 16.58 3.69
CA PRO A 121 -18.44 17.58 3.99
C PRO A 121 -18.66 18.28 2.65
N ALA A 122 -19.79 18.00 2.02
CA ALA A 122 -20.39 18.97 1.15
C ALA A 122 -20.58 20.23 2.00
N CYS A 123 -19.58 21.12 2.01
CA CYS A 123 -19.87 22.53 2.10
C CYS A 123 -20.54 22.88 0.78
N ASP A 124 -21.82 22.49 0.67
CA ASP A 124 -22.83 23.26 -0.02
C ASP A 124 -22.88 24.63 0.68
N ALA A 125 -21.90 25.48 0.38
CA ALA A 125 -22.12 26.91 0.44
C ALA A 125 -23.03 27.23 -0.73
N SER A 126 -24.32 26.94 -0.56
CA SER A 126 -25.35 27.65 -1.31
C SER A 126 -25.04 29.14 -1.14
N PRO A 127 -24.95 29.93 -2.21
CA PRO A 127 -25.03 31.37 -2.08
C PRO A 127 -26.46 31.67 -1.65
N GLU A 128 -26.71 31.63 -0.33
CA GLU A 128 -27.90 32.21 0.25
C GLU A 128 -27.93 33.67 -0.22
N ARG A 129 -28.87 33.89 -1.12
CA ARG A 129 -29.28 35.16 -1.68
C ARG A 129 -29.16 36.25 -0.62
N ALA A 130 -28.26 37.20 -0.84
CA ALA A 130 -28.30 38.51 -0.21
C ALA A 130 -29.61 39.19 -0.64
N GLN A 131 -30.70 38.86 0.04
CA GLN A 131 -32.03 39.38 -0.22
C GLN A 131 -32.65 39.82 1.11
N ILE A 132 -32.08 40.89 1.66
CA ILE A 132 -32.74 41.75 2.65
C ILE A 132 -32.34 43.18 2.25
N LEU A 133 -33.07 43.78 1.30
CA LEU A 133 -34.04 44.84 1.57
C LEU A 133 -33.44 46.03 2.34
N SER A 134 -33.02 47.06 1.61
CA SER A 134 -33.22 48.44 2.06
C SER A 134 -33.30 49.38 0.85
N THR A 135 -34.44 49.32 0.17
CA THR A 135 -34.97 50.49 -0.54
C THR A 135 -36.29 50.79 0.13
N ARG A 136 -36.33 51.89 0.88
CA ARG A 136 -37.58 52.55 1.22
C ARG A 136 -37.37 54.04 1.08
N ASP A 137 -37.94 54.56 -0.01
CA ASP A 137 -38.22 55.96 -0.22
C ASP A 137 -38.98 56.55 0.97
N ALA A 138 -38.59 57.75 1.37
CA ALA A 138 -39.45 58.67 2.09
C ALA A 138 -39.46 60.00 1.33
N SER A 139 -40.55 60.25 0.61
CA SER A 139 -40.85 61.51 -0.07
C SER A 139 -41.39 62.57 0.91
N PHE A 140 -40.94 63.82 0.71
CA PHE A 140 -41.61 65.13 0.89
C PHE A 140 -42.44 65.47 2.15
N ALA A 141 -42.00 66.53 2.86
CA ALA A 141 -42.75 67.69 3.42
C ALA A 141 -41.74 68.49 4.28
N GLY A 142 -41.49 69.80 4.20
CA GLY A 142 -42.25 70.99 3.84
C GLY A 142 -42.03 72.01 4.97
N ALA A 143 -41.34 73.14 4.74
CA ALA A 143 -41.32 74.29 5.65
C ALA A 143 -40.85 75.58 4.93
N ASN A 144 -41.83 76.46 4.68
CA ASN A 144 -41.70 77.90 4.37
C ASN A 144 -41.56 78.69 5.70
N PRO A 145 -41.37 80.03 5.78
CA PRO A 145 -41.94 81.11 4.96
C PRO A 145 -40.97 81.92 4.09
#